data_AF-A0A6F9YPU3-F1
#
_entry.id   AF-A0A6F9YPU3-F1
#
_cell.length_a   1.000
_cell.length_b   1.000
_cell.length_c   1.000
_cell.angle_alpha   90.00
_cell.angle_beta   90.00
_cell.angle_gamma   90.00
#
_symmetry.space_group_name_H-M   'P 1'
#
loop_
_entity.id
_entity.type
_entity.pdbx_description
1 polymer ?
#
loop_
_entity_poly.entity_id
_entity_poly.type
_entity_poly.pdbx_seq_one_letter_code
_entity_poly.pdbx_strand_id
1 'polypeptide(L)'
;MAEDKYYDLVAQIQELKVEIMAISDTSMSFTEARKSIFFGKSVEWIDFWIVEKHPEVLTNNNSKTGFMTPKLGKGHPRYITSVNLAKIWIFKNRSKIDWTAPEPKTLRKNLAA
;
A
#
# COMPACT_ATOMS: atom_id res chain seq x y z
N MET A 1 -11.85 29.48 23.86
CA MET A 1 -10.44 29.75 24.22
C MET A 1 -9.65 28.51 24.61
N ALA A 2 -10.10 27.67 25.57
CA ALA A 2 -9.39 26.42 25.90
C ALA A 2 -9.65 25.29 24.89
N GLU A 3 -10.88 25.18 24.38
CA GLU A 3 -11.24 24.22 23.32
C GLU A 3 -10.53 24.51 21.99
N ASP A 4 -10.43 25.76 21.58
CA ASP A 4 -9.75 26.12 20.33
C ASP A 4 -8.27 25.73 20.35
N LYS A 5 -7.59 25.95 21.50
CA LYS A 5 -6.21 25.48 21.72
C LYS A 5 -6.10 23.96 21.72
N TYR A 6 -7.12 23.25 22.21
CA TYR A 6 -7.16 21.79 22.19
C TYR A 6 -7.23 21.26 20.76
N TYR A 7 -8.12 21.79 19.92
CA TYR A 7 -8.23 21.38 18.52
C TYR A 7 -6.97 21.70 17.71
N ASP A 8 -6.38 22.87 17.95
CA ASP A 8 -5.14 23.29 17.29
C ASP A 8 -3.96 22.37 17.65
N LEU A 9 -3.87 21.97 18.93
CA LEU A 9 -2.89 21.00 19.39
C LEU A 9 -3.10 19.61 18.77
N VAL A 10 -4.35 19.16 18.62
CA VAL A 10 -4.67 17.88 17.97
C VAL A 10 -4.26 17.89 16.50
N ALA A 11 -4.46 19.01 15.79
CA ALA A 11 -4.02 19.15 14.40
C ALA A 11 -2.50 19.07 14.29
N GLN A 12 -1.76 19.81 15.13
CA GLN A 12 -0.30 19.77 15.16
C GLN A 12 0.25 18.38 15.49
N ILE A 13 -0.38 17.64 16.42
CA ILE A 13 -0.01 16.25 16.73
C ILE A 13 -0.23 15.33 15.52
N GLN A 14 -1.31 15.51 14.77
CA GLN A 14 -1.55 14.72 13.56
C GLN A 14 -0.50 15.00 12.49
N GLU A 15 -0.11 16.27 12.31
CA GLU A 15 0.92 16.69 11.36
C GLU A 15 2.29 16.11 11.72
N LEU A 16 2.71 16.27 12.97
CA LEU A 16 3.95 15.69 13.51
C LEU A 16 3.99 14.17 13.38
N LYS A 17 2.86 13.50 13.57
CA LYS A 17 2.77 12.04 13.41
C LYS A 17 3.00 11.64 11.95
N VAL A 18 2.50 12.41 10.99
CA VAL A 18 2.74 12.18 9.56
C VAL A 18 4.22 12.41 9.23
N GLU A 19 4.84 13.46 9.76
CA GLU A 19 6.26 13.76 9.54
C GLU A 19 7.19 12.70 10.17
N ILE A 20 6.92 12.24 11.39
CA ILE A 20 7.68 11.16 12.04
C ILE A 20 7.54 9.85 11.25
N MET A 21 6.35 9.58 10.71
CA MET A 21 6.14 8.44 9.83
C MET A 21 6.88 8.60 8.49
N ALA A 22 7.16 9.81 8.03
CA ALA A 22 8.00 10.05 6.86
C ALA A 22 9.51 9.92 7.19
N ILE A 23 9.94 10.32 8.39
CA ILE A 23 11.36 10.27 8.82
C ILE A 23 11.81 8.86 9.18
N SER A 24 10.92 8.07 9.79
CA SER A 24 11.17 6.65 10.13
C SER A 24 10.87 5.68 8.98
N ASP A 25 10.61 6.23 7.79
CA ASP A 25 10.15 5.44 6.67
C ASP A 25 11.28 4.62 6.08
N THR A 26 11.03 3.32 5.95
CA THR A 26 11.99 2.36 5.44
C THR A 26 11.46 1.78 4.16
N SER A 27 12.37 1.46 3.24
CA SER A 27 12.04 0.58 2.13
C SER A 27 12.11 -0.87 2.58
N MET A 28 11.31 -1.72 1.96
CA MET A 28 11.41 -3.16 2.18
C MET A 28 11.21 -3.94 0.88
N SER A 29 11.74 -5.16 0.86
CA SER A 29 11.56 -6.06 -0.27
C SER A 29 10.08 -6.40 -0.42
N PHE A 30 9.63 -6.63 -1.66
CA PHE A 30 8.26 -7.08 -1.89
C PHE A 30 7.96 -8.42 -1.20
N THR A 31 8.97 -9.28 -1.04
CA THR A 31 8.84 -10.56 -0.32
C THR A 31 8.51 -10.36 1.16
N GLU A 32 9.15 -9.41 1.83
CA GLU A 32 8.84 -9.07 3.22
C GLU A 32 7.49 -8.39 3.34
N ALA A 33 7.21 -7.43 2.45
CA ALA A 33 5.93 -6.72 2.40
C ALA A 33 4.75 -7.68 2.22
N ARG A 34 4.91 -8.75 1.42
CA ARG A 34 3.90 -9.80 1.30
C ARG A 34 3.51 -10.37 2.65
N LYS A 35 4.48 -10.65 3.53
CA LYS A 35 4.23 -11.25 4.84
C LYS A 35 3.67 -10.23 5.83
N SER A 36 4.22 -9.01 5.85
CA SER A 36 3.96 -8.02 6.90
C SER A 36 2.82 -7.03 6.59
N ILE A 37 2.62 -6.70 5.31
CA ILE A 37 1.65 -5.68 4.85
C ILE A 37 0.47 -6.34 4.13
N PHE A 38 0.74 -7.33 3.28
CA PHE A 38 -0.29 -7.98 2.45
C PHE A 38 -0.73 -9.34 3.00
N PHE A 39 -0.56 -9.59 4.30
CA PHE A 39 -1.10 -10.77 5.01
C PHE A 39 -0.80 -12.13 4.34
N GLY A 40 0.39 -12.29 3.78
CA GLY A 40 0.86 -13.51 3.12
C GLY A 40 0.33 -13.74 1.70
N LYS A 41 -0.43 -12.80 1.12
CA LYS A 41 -1.00 -12.94 -0.24
C LYS A 41 0.08 -13.14 -1.31
N SER A 42 -0.28 -13.84 -2.38
CA SER A 42 0.62 -14.10 -3.51
C SER A 42 0.95 -12.82 -4.27
N VAL A 43 1.98 -12.88 -5.12
CA VAL A 43 2.33 -11.76 -6.00
C VAL A 43 1.18 -11.48 -6.97
N GLU A 44 0.61 -12.54 -7.54
CA GLU A 44 -0.49 -12.45 -8.51
C GLU A 44 -1.76 -11.89 -7.90
N TRP A 45 -2.08 -12.28 -6.66
CA TRP A 45 -3.21 -11.73 -5.92
C TRP A 45 -3.04 -10.23 -5.69
N ILE A 46 -1.85 -9.80 -5.26
CA ILE A 46 -1.57 -8.38 -5.00
C ILE A 46 -1.57 -7.60 -6.31
N ASP A 47 -0.96 -8.12 -7.37
CA ASP A 47 -0.97 -7.49 -8.70
C ASP A 47 -2.41 -7.23 -9.15
N PHE A 48 -3.33 -8.19 -9.00
CA PHE A 48 -4.70 -8.04 -9.47
C PHE A 48 -5.60 -7.22 -8.53
N TRP A 49 -5.66 -7.59 -7.25
CA TRP A 49 -6.62 -7.00 -6.31
C TRP A 49 -6.17 -5.67 -5.72
N ILE A 50 -4.87 -5.39 -5.74
CA ILE A 50 -4.30 -4.13 -5.28
C ILE A 50 -3.85 -3.29 -6.48
N VAL A 51 -2.89 -3.77 -7.28
CA VAL A 51 -2.25 -2.90 -8.29
C VAL A 51 -3.18 -2.57 -9.47
N GLU A 52 -3.89 -3.54 -10.04
CA GLU A 52 -4.81 -3.28 -11.17
C GLU A 52 -6.03 -2.44 -10.73
N LYS A 53 -6.55 -2.67 -9.52
CA LYS A 53 -7.71 -1.94 -9.00
C LYS A 53 -7.37 -0.57 -8.40
N HIS A 54 -6.15 -0.42 -7.91
CA HIS A 54 -5.65 0.78 -7.24
C HIS A 54 -4.29 1.16 -7.82
N PRO A 55 -4.23 1.60 -9.08
CA PRO A 55 -2.97 1.93 -9.74
C PRO A 55 -2.21 3.07 -9.05
N GLU A 56 -2.86 3.88 -8.22
CA GLU A 56 -2.26 4.97 -7.44
C GLU A 56 -1.25 4.50 -6.39
N VAL A 57 -1.24 3.21 -6.04
CA VAL A 57 -0.23 2.64 -5.13
C VAL A 57 1.16 2.61 -5.75
N LEU A 58 1.25 2.71 -7.09
CA LEU A 58 2.52 2.68 -7.80
C LEU A 58 3.20 4.05 -7.84
N THR A 59 4.51 4.07 -7.62
CA THR A 59 5.31 5.30 -7.59
C THR A 59 5.36 6.04 -8.93
N ASN A 60 5.20 5.35 -10.05
CA ASN A 60 5.14 5.97 -11.39
C ASN A 60 3.79 6.62 -11.68
N ASN A 61 2.72 6.18 -11.03
CA ASN A 61 1.38 6.73 -11.19
C ASN A 61 1.11 7.85 -10.19
N ASN A 62 1.71 7.78 -8.99
CA ASN A 62 1.64 8.84 -8.01
C ASN A 62 2.95 8.94 -7.24
N SER A 63 3.78 9.93 -7.56
CA SER A 63 5.08 10.14 -6.92
C SER A 63 5.00 10.65 -5.48
N LYS A 64 3.84 11.19 -5.06
CA LYS A 64 3.64 11.75 -3.71
C LYS A 64 3.05 10.73 -2.73
N THR A 65 2.17 9.83 -3.19
CA THR A 65 1.48 8.87 -2.32
C THR A 65 1.66 7.41 -2.73
N GLY A 66 2.25 7.15 -3.89
CA GLY A 66 2.61 5.80 -4.32
C GLY A 66 3.75 5.26 -3.46
N PHE A 67 3.64 3.99 -3.09
CA PHE A 67 4.56 3.34 -2.15
C PHE A 67 5.13 2.03 -2.70
N MET A 68 4.75 1.61 -3.91
CA MET A 68 5.19 0.37 -4.54
C MET A 68 5.85 0.65 -5.88
N THR A 69 7.01 0.04 -6.15
CA THR A 69 7.65 0.16 -7.46
C THR A 69 6.87 -0.64 -8.53
N PRO A 70 6.79 -0.14 -9.78
CA PRO A 70 6.14 -0.86 -10.87
C PRO A 70 6.89 -2.15 -11.22
N LYS A 71 6.21 -3.07 -11.91
CA LYS A 71 6.86 -4.27 -12.48
C LYS A 71 7.71 -3.84 -13.68
N LEU A 72 9.03 -4.01 -13.61
CA LEU A 72 9.94 -3.69 -14.73
C LEU A 72 10.33 -4.91 -15.57
N GLY A 73 9.80 -6.11 -15.27
CA GLY A 73 10.08 -7.34 -16.01
C GLY A 73 10.89 -8.37 -15.20
N LYS A 74 11.41 -9.39 -15.89
CA LYS A 74 12.22 -10.46 -15.27
C LYS A 74 13.55 -9.88 -14.77
N GLY A 75 13.99 -10.31 -13.59
CA GLY A 75 15.28 -9.91 -13.01
C GLY A 75 15.26 -8.58 -12.25
N HIS A 76 14.16 -7.82 -12.29
CA HIS A 76 14.04 -6.57 -11.54
C HIS A 76 13.24 -6.78 -10.25
N PRO A 77 13.88 -6.68 -9.07
CA PRO A 77 13.18 -6.81 -7.80
C PRO A 77 12.20 -5.65 -7.59
N ARG A 78 11.02 -5.98 -7.07
CA ARG A 78 10.01 -5.00 -6.65
C ARG A 78 10.24 -4.62 -5.19
N TYR A 79 9.97 -3.36 -4.84
CA TYR A 79 10.11 -2.85 -3.50
C TYR A 79 8.86 -2.07 -3.07
N ILE A 80 8.66 -2.03 -1.76
CA ILE A 80 7.87 -1.00 -1.11
C ILE A 80 8.84 0.12 -0.76
N THR A 81 8.66 1.29 -1.37
CA THR A 81 9.51 2.46 -1.15
C THR A 81 9.21 3.17 0.16
N SER A 82 8.00 2.99 0.68
CA SER A 82 7.51 3.56 1.92
C SER A 82 6.63 2.54 2.66
N VAL A 83 7.18 1.94 3.72
CA VAL A 83 6.44 0.99 4.57
C VAL A 83 5.29 1.70 5.28
N ASN A 84 5.50 2.94 5.71
CA ASN A 84 4.51 3.68 6.46
C ASN A 84 3.33 4.11 5.59
N LEU A 85 3.55 4.60 4.37
CA LEU A 85 2.48 4.89 3.43
C LEU A 85 1.72 3.61 3.03
N ALA A 86 2.43 2.51 2.81
CA ALA A 86 1.80 1.23 2.51
C ALA A 86 0.83 0.79 3.62
N LYS A 87 1.27 0.82 4.89
CA LYS A 87 0.43 0.47 6.04
C LYS A 87 -0.77 1.40 6.19
N ILE A 88 -0.58 2.71 6.07
CA ILE A 88 -1.67 3.70 6.14
C ILE A 88 -2.69 3.44 5.02
N TRP A 89 -2.21 3.26 3.79
CA TRP A 89 -3.07 3.04 2.64
C TRP A 89 -3.88 1.75 2.79
N ILE A 90 -3.24 0.67 3.23
CA ILE A 90 -3.91 -0.61 3.50
C ILE A 90 -4.95 -0.44 4.60
N PHE A 91 -4.63 0.23 5.71
CA PHE A 91 -5.60 0.48 6.77
C PHE A 91 -6.82 1.28 6.29
N LYS A 92 -6.61 2.32 5.48
CA LYS A 92 -7.68 3.16 4.93
C LYS A 92 -8.54 2.45 3.88
N ASN A 93 -7.96 1.55 3.10
CA ASN A 93 -8.65 0.86 2.00
C ASN A 93 -9.03 -0.60 2.32
N ARG A 94 -8.74 -1.09 3.54
CA ARG A 94 -8.97 -2.49 3.94
C ARG A 94 -10.40 -2.97 3.70
N SER A 95 -11.39 -2.09 3.84
CA SER A 95 -12.82 -2.40 3.65
C SER A 95 -13.23 -2.49 2.19
N LYS A 96 -12.45 -1.90 1.28
CA LYS A 96 -12.68 -1.93 -0.17
C LYS A 96 -12.01 -3.13 -0.83
N ILE A 97 -11.09 -3.78 -0.12
CA ILE A 97 -10.32 -4.92 -0.59
C ILE A 97 -10.99 -6.19 -0.05
N ASP A 98 -11.46 -7.05 -0.94
CA ASP A 98 -11.89 -8.39 -0.54
C ASP A 98 -10.66 -9.27 -0.28
N TRP A 99 -10.17 -9.28 0.95
CA TRP A 99 -9.02 -10.10 1.38
C TRP A 99 -9.27 -11.60 1.31
N THR A 100 -10.50 -12.04 1.14
CA THR A 100 -10.85 -13.47 1.00
C THR A 100 -10.98 -13.91 -0.45
N ALA A 101 -10.83 -12.97 -1.40
CA ALA A 101 -10.92 -13.26 -2.82
C ALA A 101 -9.93 -14.36 -3.26
N PRO A 102 -10.33 -15.23 -4.20
CA PRO A 102 -9.46 -16.27 -4.72
C PRO A 102 -8.32 -15.69 -5.56
N GLU A 103 -7.31 -16.52 -5.82
CA GLU A 103 -6.22 -16.20 -6.72
C GLU A 103 -6.74 -15.91 -8.15
N PRO A 104 -6.25 -14.87 -8.83
CA PRO A 104 -6.70 -14.51 -10.18
C PRO A 104 -6.44 -15.59 -11.25
N LYS A 105 -5.56 -16.56 -10.99
CA LYS A 105 -5.33 -17.72 -11.87
C LYS A 105 -6.61 -18.53 -12.12
N THR A 106 -7.55 -18.52 -11.18
CA THR A 106 -8.87 -19.14 -11.32
C THR A 106 -9.79 -18.33 -12.24
N LEU A 107 -9.63 -17.00 -12.32
CA LEU A 107 -10.45 -16.12 -13.16
C LEU A 107 -9.99 -16.08 -14.62
N ARG A 108 -8.66 -16.09 -14.88
CA ARG A 108 -8.14 -16.09 -16.26
C ARG A 108 -8.45 -17.38 -17.03
N LYS A 109 -8.65 -18.52 -16.34
CA LYS A 109 -9.06 -19.78 -16.99
C LYS A 109 -10.51 -19.73 -17.51
N ASN A 110 -11.39 -18.96 -16.87
CA ASN A 110 -12.81 -18.89 -17.22
C ASN A 110 -13.16 -17.74 -18.18
N LEU A 111 -12.23 -16.82 -18.43
CA LEU A 111 -12.35 -15.77 -19.45
C LEU A 111 -11.78 -16.19 -20.82
N ALA A 112 -11.09 -17.33 -20.87
CA ALA A 112 -10.50 -17.90 -22.07
C ALA A 112 -11.11 -19.26 -22.45
N ALA A 113 -12.25 -19.61 -21.84
CA ALA A 113 -13.04 -20.82 -22.12
C ALA A 113 -14.40 -20.44 -22.69
#